data_AF-A0A1E5L618-F1
#
_entry.id   AF-A0A1E5L618-F1
#
_cell.length_a   1.000
_cell.length_b   1.000
_cell.length_c   1.000
_cell.angle_alpha   90.00
_cell.angle_beta   90.00
_cell.angle_gamma   90.00
#
_symmetry.space_group_name_H-M   'P 1'
#
loop_
_entity.id
_entity.type
_entity.pdbx_description
1 polymer ?
#
loop_
_entity_poly.entity_id
_entity_poly.type
_entity_poly.pdbx_seq_one_letter_code
_entity_poly.pdbx_strand_id
1 'polypeptide(L)'
;MLDFKELREDGVDFEQLIRELLLAEGLEVHWTGVGSDGDRDLIVEESYESVLGSIKKKWVVQCKHKALSGKSVSKDDLNILETCLAVGAEGFLLACSTQPTSALLRHFKDIEDSQKIQIKYWDSIEIEKRLMKPNNFHLIDVFFEKSSKKIGWKLFNTLDSKFWMAYYKKYFIYLSSRSSLTFCELQFVEKLIEVIEAFNGIDKKKLIGLERWTNKREYLVPRAVHYDDKNTIFTVFLDYMFFRGEKPKARVVDFDIYFNQNNWNIDGVRVNWDICFLEENFASDHFNINHKDYYKNYMDHFKIGYERENSIMNSIFNDYDFFEKAIINYELQDCIEYDKFIQGLDYIEGNIISYLKNTEGGSSLIETVLNECKVKHDFEKEDQRLQNTWQILYLNSIIKLRERGILSSSVDHPKGVIALSEMGKKMCNYFDTFLRQGCQ
;
A
#
# COMPACT_ATOMS: atom_id res chain seq x y z
N MET A 1 -12.23 -20.98 9.92
CA MET A 1 -12.01 -22.28 9.26
C MET A 1 -11.84 -22.02 7.80
N LEU A 2 -10.67 -22.40 7.27
CA LEU A 2 -10.37 -22.29 5.86
C LEU A 2 -11.11 -23.38 5.09
N ASP A 3 -11.67 -23.05 3.92
CA ASP A 3 -12.32 -24.04 3.06
C ASP A 3 -11.31 -24.63 2.07
N PHE A 4 -10.78 -25.81 2.38
CA PHE A 4 -9.87 -26.54 1.49
C PHE A 4 -10.51 -26.95 0.16
N LYS A 5 -11.82 -26.81 -0.03
CA LYS A 5 -12.47 -27.00 -1.34
C LYS A 5 -12.19 -25.85 -2.31
N GLU A 6 -11.55 -24.76 -1.87
CA GLU A 6 -11.09 -23.68 -2.76
C GLU A 6 -9.92 -24.11 -3.65
N LEU A 7 -9.15 -25.10 -3.22
CA LEU A 7 -8.00 -25.63 -3.95
C LEU A 7 -8.45 -26.53 -5.11
N ARG A 8 -7.66 -26.60 -6.18
CA ARG A 8 -7.93 -27.49 -7.32
C ARG A 8 -7.94 -28.96 -6.88
N GLU A 9 -8.85 -29.72 -7.51
CA GLU A 9 -9.03 -31.16 -7.26
C GLU A 9 -7.80 -31.99 -7.65
N ASP A 10 -6.99 -31.50 -8.60
CA ASP A 10 -5.76 -32.14 -9.06
C ASP A 10 -4.65 -32.22 -8.00
N GLY A 11 -4.81 -31.54 -6.85
CA GLY A 11 -3.88 -31.57 -5.73
C GLY A 11 -2.65 -30.65 -5.90
N VAL A 12 -2.45 -30.06 -7.08
CA VAL A 12 -1.25 -29.26 -7.38
C VAL A 12 -1.17 -28.01 -6.51
N ASP A 13 -2.29 -27.32 -6.30
CA ASP A 13 -2.31 -26.13 -5.42
C ASP A 13 -2.05 -26.50 -3.97
N PHE A 14 -2.49 -27.70 -3.54
CA PHE A 14 -2.26 -28.19 -2.19
C PHE A 14 -0.78 -28.52 -1.98
N GLU A 15 -0.13 -29.18 -2.94
CA GLU A 15 1.32 -29.42 -2.90
C GLU A 15 2.13 -28.12 -2.83
N GLN A 16 1.76 -27.13 -3.65
CA GLN A 16 2.40 -25.81 -3.63
C GLN A 16 2.21 -25.09 -2.29
N LEU A 17 1.00 -25.14 -1.72
CA LEU A 17 0.72 -24.59 -0.38
C LEU A 17 1.62 -25.22 0.70
N ILE A 18 1.74 -26.55 0.69
CA ILE A 18 2.57 -27.27 1.67
C ILE A 18 4.06 -26.94 1.48
N ARG A 19 4.53 -26.83 0.24
CA ARG A 19 5.89 -26.38 -0.07
C ARG A 19 6.18 -25.00 0.53
N GLU A 20 5.32 -24.02 0.26
CA GLU A 20 5.49 -22.66 0.78
C GLU A 20 5.42 -22.61 2.31
N LEU A 21 4.57 -23.44 2.93
CA LEU A 21 4.54 -23.57 4.40
C LEU A 21 5.85 -24.13 4.97
N LEU A 22 6.41 -25.18 4.35
CA LEU A 22 7.68 -25.77 4.78
C LEU A 22 8.85 -24.79 4.64
N LEU A 23 8.89 -24.04 3.53
CA LEU A 23 9.85 -22.96 3.32
C LEU A 23 9.72 -21.87 4.39
N ALA A 24 8.49 -21.47 4.73
CA ALA A 24 8.22 -20.49 5.76
C ALA A 24 8.57 -20.98 7.18
N GLU A 25 8.60 -22.30 7.41
CA GLU A 25 9.13 -22.91 8.63
C GLU A 25 10.67 -23.03 8.64
N GLY A 26 11.34 -22.58 7.57
CA GLY A 26 12.80 -22.50 7.47
C GLY A 26 13.46 -23.80 6.99
N LEU A 27 12.70 -24.68 6.35
CA LEU A 27 13.19 -25.95 5.83
C LEU A 27 13.67 -25.82 4.37
N GLU A 28 14.65 -26.62 3.98
CA GLU A 28 15.12 -26.69 2.59
C GLU A 28 14.25 -27.68 1.82
N VAL A 29 13.53 -27.22 0.78
CA VAL A 29 12.55 -28.04 0.05
C VAL A 29 12.99 -28.26 -1.40
N HIS A 30 12.96 -29.51 -1.85
CA HIS A 30 13.28 -29.92 -3.21
C HIS A 30 12.07 -30.59 -3.87
N TRP A 31 11.72 -30.16 -5.09
CA TRP A 31 10.67 -30.77 -5.89
C TRP A 31 11.17 -32.05 -6.55
N THR A 32 10.34 -33.09 -6.54
CA THR A 32 10.61 -34.37 -7.22
C THR A 32 10.24 -34.39 -8.71
N GLY A 33 9.81 -33.28 -9.31
CA GLY A 33 9.41 -33.20 -10.73
C GLY A 33 7.98 -33.69 -11.00
N VAL A 34 7.49 -33.47 -12.23
CA VAL A 34 6.18 -33.97 -12.70
C VAL A 34 6.44 -35.21 -13.58
N GLY A 35 6.14 -36.41 -13.06
CA GLY A 35 6.46 -37.68 -13.71
C GLY A 35 5.97 -38.90 -12.94
N SER A 36 6.27 -40.11 -13.42
CA SER A 36 5.93 -41.39 -12.75
C SER A 36 6.83 -41.65 -11.54
N ASP A 37 6.89 -40.70 -10.61
CA ASP A 37 7.94 -40.60 -9.60
C ASP A 37 7.57 -41.24 -8.25
N GLY A 38 6.89 -42.40 -8.31
CA GLY A 38 6.71 -43.28 -7.15
C GLY A 38 6.00 -42.64 -5.97
N ASP A 39 4.97 -41.84 -6.24
CA ASP A 39 4.11 -41.16 -5.27
C ASP A 39 4.84 -40.16 -4.33
N ARG A 40 5.99 -39.61 -4.74
CA ARG A 40 6.72 -38.57 -3.99
C ARG A 40 6.34 -37.17 -4.46
N ASP A 41 5.92 -36.33 -3.52
CA ASP A 41 5.54 -34.97 -3.84
C ASP A 41 6.66 -33.97 -3.51
N LEU A 42 7.26 -34.06 -2.30
CA LEU A 42 8.39 -33.20 -1.91
C LEU A 42 9.46 -33.99 -1.12
N ILE A 43 10.71 -33.56 -1.24
CA ILE A 43 11.82 -33.96 -0.36
C ILE A 43 12.26 -32.74 0.43
N VAL A 44 12.42 -32.90 1.74
CA VAL A 44 12.78 -31.80 2.64
C VAL A 44 14.03 -32.16 3.41
N GLU A 45 14.95 -31.21 3.53
CA GLU A 45 16.09 -31.29 4.45
C GLU A 45 15.87 -30.36 5.64
N GLU A 46 15.95 -30.94 6.83
CA GLU A 46 15.87 -30.25 8.09
C GLU A 46 17.27 -30.20 8.70
N SER A 47 17.81 -28.99 8.88
CA SER A 47 19.15 -28.79 9.42
C SER A 47 19.12 -28.23 10.84
N TYR A 48 19.89 -28.84 11.73
CA TYR A 48 20.06 -28.40 13.11
C TYR A 48 21.53 -28.07 13.38
N GLU A 49 21.78 -26.88 13.90
CA GLU A 49 23.09 -26.53 14.44
C GLU A 49 23.25 -27.11 15.84
N SER A 50 24.30 -27.92 16.01
CA SER A 50 24.68 -28.54 17.28
C SER A 50 26.09 -28.09 17.65
N VAL A 51 26.45 -28.19 18.94
CA VAL A 51 27.81 -27.88 19.43
C VAL A 51 28.87 -28.75 18.73
N LEU A 52 28.47 -29.92 18.21
CA LEU A 52 29.35 -30.87 17.52
C LEU A 52 29.36 -30.69 15.99
N GLY A 53 28.56 -29.77 15.45
CA GLY A 53 28.41 -29.54 14.02
C GLY A 53 26.95 -29.61 13.55
N SER A 54 26.73 -29.29 12.28
CA SER A 54 25.41 -29.31 11.64
C SER A 54 24.94 -30.75 11.40
N ILE A 55 23.75 -31.09 11.89
CA ILE A 55 23.07 -32.36 11.61
C ILE A 55 21.98 -32.09 10.59
N LYS A 56 21.98 -32.84 9.49
CA LYS A 56 20.92 -32.80 8.47
C LYS A 56 20.06 -34.05 8.58
N LYS A 57 18.74 -33.88 8.57
CA LYS A 57 17.76 -34.95 8.51
C LYS A 57 16.91 -34.81 7.26
N LYS A 58 16.79 -35.90 6.50
CA LYS A 58 15.99 -35.92 5.27
C LYS A 58 14.59 -36.46 5.53
N TRP A 59 13.59 -35.79 4.98
CA TRP A 59 12.17 -36.10 5.09
C TRP A 59 11.55 -36.29 3.70
N VAL A 60 10.70 -37.31 3.58
CA VAL A 60 9.74 -37.42 2.48
C VAL A 60 8.44 -36.74 2.89
N VAL A 61 7.89 -35.89 2.04
CA VAL A 61 6.57 -35.31 2.25
C VAL A 61 5.63 -35.82 1.17
N GLN A 62 4.47 -36.30 1.61
CA GLN A 62 3.39 -36.72 0.73
C GLN A 62 2.13 -35.90 1.01
N CYS A 63 1.56 -35.34 -0.04
CA CYS A 63 0.43 -34.44 -0.04
C CYS A 63 -0.80 -35.17 -0.58
N LYS A 64 -1.84 -35.31 0.25
CA LYS A 64 -3.12 -35.93 -0.15
C LYS A 64 -4.27 -34.95 -0.03
N HIS A 65 -4.71 -34.43 -1.17
CA HIS A 65 -5.87 -33.56 -1.27
C HIS A 65 -7.16 -34.38 -1.45
N LYS A 66 -8.02 -34.41 -0.41
CA LYS A 66 -9.30 -35.14 -0.43
C LYS A 66 -10.51 -34.28 -0.01
N ALA A 67 -10.34 -32.95 0.10
CA ALA A 67 -11.36 -32.05 0.64
C ALA A 67 -12.67 -32.05 -0.17
N LEU A 68 -12.60 -32.16 -1.50
CA LEU A 68 -13.79 -32.25 -2.35
C LEU A 68 -14.57 -33.54 -2.09
N SER A 69 -13.88 -34.67 -1.97
CA SER A 69 -14.50 -35.97 -1.71
C SER A 69 -14.99 -36.14 -0.26
N GLY A 70 -14.44 -35.37 0.67
CA GLY A 70 -14.68 -35.52 2.11
C GLY A 70 -14.12 -36.81 2.72
N LYS A 71 -13.40 -37.63 1.96
CA LYS A 71 -12.85 -38.91 2.43
C LYS A 71 -11.60 -38.70 3.27
N SER A 72 -11.42 -39.55 4.27
CA SER A 72 -10.15 -39.68 5.00
C SER A 72 -9.07 -40.35 4.15
N VAL A 73 -7.80 -40.12 4.52
CA VAL A 73 -6.65 -40.79 3.92
C VAL A 73 -6.45 -42.17 4.56
N SER A 74 -6.39 -43.21 3.73
CA SER A 74 -6.18 -44.60 4.13
C SER A 74 -4.74 -45.05 3.90
N LYS A 75 -4.40 -46.24 4.40
CA LYS A 75 -3.10 -46.88 4.17
C LYS A 75 -2.83 -47.12 2.68
N ASP A 76 -3.84 -47.53 1.93
CA ASP A 76 -3.70 -47.87 0.52
C ASP A 76 -3.36 -46.67 -0.36
N ASP A 77 -3.48 -45.45 0.17
CA ASP A 77 -3.09 -44.23 -0.52
C ASP A 77 -1.56 -43.95 -0.45
N LEU A 78 -0.78 -44.69 0.36
CA LEU A 78 0.58 -44.32 0.77
C LEU A 78 1.56 -45.50 0.74
N ASN A 79 2.75 -45.27 0.18
CA ASN A 79 3.85 -46.26 0.07
C ASN A 79 5.07 -45.89 0.93
N ILE A 80 4.84 -45.56 2.21
CA ILE A 80 5.79 -44.91 3.14
C ILE A 80 7.19 -45.51 3.12
N LEU A 81 7.31 -46.83 3.31
CA LEU A 81 8.61 -47.50 3.47
C LEU A 81 9.45 -47.46 2.20
N GLU A 82 8.85 -47.85 1.06
CA GLU A 82 9.53 -47.87 -0.23
C GLU A 82 9.97 -46.45 -0.61
N THR A 83 9.09 -45.48 -0.38
CA THR A 83 9.37 -44.08 -0.69
C THR A 83 10.51 -43.51 0.15
N CYS A 84 10.53 -43.75 1.47
CA CYS A 84 11.62 -43.29 2.34
C CYS A 84 12.95 -43.98 2.04
N LEU A 85 12.93 -45.29 1.82
CA LEU A 85 14.14 -46.06 1.51
C LEU A 85 14.77 -45.61 0.18
N ALA A 86 13.95 -45.33 -0.84
CA ALA A 86 14.43 -44.92 -2.16
C ALA A 86 15.25 -43.62 -2.15
N VAL A 87 15.05 -42.74 -1.16
CA VAL A 87 15.76 -41.45 -1.05
C VAL A 87 16.64 -41.35 0.20
N GLY A 88 16.71 -42.42 1.00
CA GLY A 88 17.44 -42.45 2.27
C GLY A 88 16.88 -41.48 3.31
N ALA A 89 15.56 -41.29 3.36
CA ALA A 89 14.91 -40.42 4.33
C ALA A 89 14.75 -41.11 5.69
N GLU A 90 14.98 -40.34 6.75
CA GLU A 90 14.82 -40.75 8.16
C GLU A 90 13.50 -40.25 8.75
N GLY A 91 12.73 -39.50 7.96
CA GLY A 91 11.45 -38.95 8.33
C GLY A 91 10.43 -39.01 7.20
N PHE A 92 9.16 -39.12 7.58
CA PHE A 92 8.02 -39.07 6.68
C PHE A 92 6.98 -38.09 7.23
N LEU A 93 6.45 -37.21 6.36
CA LEU A 93 5.39 -36.27 6.68
C LEU A 93 4.22 -36.48 5.72
N LEU A 94 3.05 -36.84 6.26
CA LEU A 94 1.80 -36.79 5.52
C LEU A 94 1.13 -35.43 5.70
N ALA A 95 1.01 -34.64 4.64
CA ALA A 95 0.12 -33.48 4.63
C ALA A 95 -1.21 -33.88 3.97
N CYS A 96 -2.34 -33.68 4.64
CA CYS A 96 -3.64 -34.00 4.06
C CYS A 96 -4.70 -32.93 4.33
N SER A 97 -5.54 -32.66 3.32
CA SER A 97 -6.59 -31.63 3.41
C SER A 97 -7.84 -32.10 4.17
N THR A 98 -7.81 -33.33 4.71
CA THR A 98 -8.86 -33.92 5.55
C THR A 98 -8.21 -34.48 6.82
N GLN A 99 -8.43 -35.75 7.15
CA GLN A 99 -7.81 -36.43 8.29
C GLN A 99 -7.37 -37.84 7.90
N PRO A 100 -6.28 -38.37 8.50
CA PRO A 100 -5.92 -39.77 8.35
C PRO A 100 -6.94 -40.68 9.05
N THR A 101 -7.13 -41.88 8.53
CA THR A 101 -7.94 -42.91 9.18
C THR A 101 -7.25 -43.47 10.43
N SER A 102 -8.02 -44.00 11.38
CA SER A 102 -7.47 -44.66 12.58
C SER A 102 -6.60 -45.87 12.24
N ALA A 103 -6.93 -46.60 11.17
CA ALA A 103 -6.12 -47.70 10.66
C ALA A 103 -4.75 -47.22 10.17
N LEU A 104 -4.69 -46.08 9.47
CA LEU A 104 -3.45 -45.47 9.03
C LEU A 104 -2.59 -44.99 10.21
N LEU A 105 -3.20 -44.37 11.22
CA LEU A 105 -2.47 -43.94 12.42
C LEU A 105 -1.84 -45.11 13.19
N ARG A 106 -2.52 -46.27 13.26
CA ARG A 106 -1.92 -47.49 13.81
C ARG A 106 -0.74 -47.95 12.98
N HIS A 107 -0.89 -47.94 11.66
CA HIS A 107 0.18 -48.32 10.75
C HIS A 107 1.41 -47.41 10.84
N PHE A 108 1.23 -46.10 11.04
CA PHE A 108 2.33 -45.17 11.32
C PHE A 108 3.11 -45.61 12.56
N LYS A 109 2.42 -45.90 13.66
CA LYS A 109 3.07 -46.34 14.90
C LYS A 109 3.87 -47.63 14.70
N ASP A 110 3.30 -48.59 13.97
CA ASP A 110 3.98 -49.86 13.67
C ASP A 110 5.28 -49.63 12.87
N ILE A 111 5.30 -48.66 11.95
CA ILE A 111 6.50 -48.30 11.18
C ILE A 111 7.53 -47.59 12.07
N GLU A 112 7.12 -46.62 12.88
CA GLU A 112 8.01 -45.90 13.79
C GLU A 112 8.73 -46.88 14.74
N ASP A 113 7.99 -47.85 15.29
CA ASP A 113 8.50 -48.85 16.22
C ASP A 113 9.45 -49.87 15.54
N SER A 114 9.23 -50.20 14.26
CA SER A 114 9.95 -51.27 13.56
C SER A 114 11.11 -50.81 12.67
N GLN A 115 11.02 -49.62 12.06
CA GLN A 115 11.95 -49.19 11.00
C GLN A 115 12.75 -47.92 11.35
N LYS A 116 12.60 -47.37 12.57
CA LYS A 116 13.26 -46.13 13.04
C LYS A 116 13.02 -44.90 12.13
N ILE A 117 11.99 -44.93 11.29
CA ILE A 117 11.56 -43.77 10.49
C ILE A 117 10.65 -42.94 11.36
N GLN A 118 10.92 -41.65 11.51
CA GLN A 118 10.05 -40.75 12.25
C GLN A 118 8.85 -40.35 11.39
N ILE A 119 7.63 -40.47 11.91
CA ILE A 119 6.43 -40.14 11.14
C ILE A 119 5.69 -38.96 11.78
N LYS A 120 5.31 -38.01 10.92
CA LYS A 120 4.44 -36.88 11.27
C LYS A 120 3.29 -36.79 10.28
N TYR A 121 2.20 -36.16 10.71
CA TYR A 121 1.12 -35.82 9.81
C TYR A 121 0.57 -34.43 10.15
N TRP A 122 0.16 -33.72 9.11
CA TRP A 122 -0.56 -32.46 9.17
C TRP A 122 -1.94 -32.68 8.54
N ASP A 123 -2.96 -32.73 9.37
CA ASP A 123 -4.36 -32.72 8.92
C ASP A 123 -4.82 -31.28 8.62
N SER A 124 -6.06 -31.12 8.15
CA SER A 124 -6.60 -29.81 7.80
C SER A 124 -6.54 -28.80 8.95
N ILE A 125 -6.72 -29.25 10.19
CA ILE A 125 -6.68 -28.41 11.39
C ILE A 125 -5.25 -27.96 11.67
N GLU A 126 -4.30 -28.88 11.58
CA GLU A 126 -2.88 -28.63 11.85
C GLU A 126 -2.23 -27.75 10.78
N ILE A 127 -2.69 -27.88 9.53
CA ILE A 127 -2.36 -26.97 8.43
C ILE A 127 -2.97 -25.59 8.67
N GLU A 128 -4.26 -25.50 9.05
CA GLU A 128 -4.90 -24.21 9.35
C GLU A 128 -4.16 -23.49 10.49
N LYS A 129 -3.80 -24.17 11.58
CA LYS A 129 -3.01 -23.56 12.66
C LYS A 129 -1.68 -22.98 12.18
N ARG A 130 -0.99 -23.68 11.27
CA ARG A 130 0.27 -23.17 10.68
C ARG A 130 0.03 -21.97 9.81
N LEU A 131 -1.02 -21.99 8.97
CA LEU A 131 -1.40 -20.85 8.14
C LEU A 131 -1.77 -19.63 8.99
N MET A 132 -2.31 -19.85 10.19
CA MET A 132 -2.70 -18.79 11.11
C MET A 132 -1.53 -18.15 11.87
N LYS A 133 -0.28 -18.57 11.61
CA LYS A 133 0.92 -17.88 12.09
C LYS A 133 1.12 -16.58 11.28
N PRO A 134 1.55 -15.46 11.90
CA PRO A 134 1.73 -14.18 11.21
C PRO A 134 2.53 -14.25 9.90
N ASN A 135 3.62 -15.02 9.88
CA ASN A 135 4.49 -15.14 8.70
C ASN A 135 3.81 -15.85 7.51
N ASN A 136 2.72 -16.58 7.75
CA ASN A 136 2.08 -17.45 6.76
C ASN A 136 0.77 -16.87 6.22
N PHE A 137 0.32 -15.71 6.71
CA PHE A 137 -0.97 -15.16 6.31
C PHE A 137 -1.08 -14.83 4.83
N HIS A 138 0.02 -14.37 4.21
CA HIS A 138 0.07 -14.15 2.77
C HIS A 138 -0.29 -15.42 1.96
N LEU A 139 -0.01 -16.62 2.49
CA LEU A 139 -0.40 -17.89 1.86
C LEU A 139 -1.91 -18.10 1.91
N ILE A 140 -2.60 -17.59 2.95
CA ILE A 140 -4.05 -17.65 3.00
C ILE A 140 -4.67 -16.84 1.87
N ASP A 141 -4.12 -15.67 1.57
CA ASP A 141 -4.64 -14.83 0.48
C ASP A 141 -4.40 -15.45 -0.90
N VAL A 142 -3.25 -16.09 -1.10
CA VAL A 142 -2.88 -16.73 -2.36
C VAL A 142 -3.72 -17.98 -2.62
N PHE A 143 -3.86 -18.85 -1.62
CA PHE A 143 -4.46 -20.18 -1.79
C PHE A 143 -5.94 -20.26 -1.40
N PHE A 144 -6.45 -19.31 -0.60
CA PHE A 144 -7.81 -19.33 -0.06
C PHE A 144 -8.50 -17.95 -0.16
N GLU A 145 -8.54 -17.37 -1.36
CA GLU A 145 -9.04 -16.01 -1.60
C GLU A 145 -10.47 -15.76 -1.07
N LYS A 146 -11.37 -16.76 -1.08
CA LYS A 146 -12.75 -16.59 -0.60
C LYS A 146 -12.79 -16.71 0.93
N SER A 147 -12.00 -17.61 1.51
CA SER A 147 -11.91 -17.75 2.96
C SER A 147 -11.18 -16.56 3.60
N SER A 148 -10.13 -16.02 2.98
CA SER A 148 -9.36 -14.90 3.50
C SER A 148 -10.24 -13.67 3.76
N LYS A 149 -11.19 -13.38 2.87
CA LYS A 149 -12.18 -12.29 3.01
C LYS A 149 -13.10 -12.43 4.22
N LYS A 150 -13.24 -13.64 4.77
CA LYS A 150 -14.07 -13.92 5.95
C LYS A 150 -13.26 -13.90 7.25
N ILE A 151 -11.92 -13.86 7.14
CA ILE A 151 -11.05 -13.75 8.31
C ILE A 151 -11.09 -12.30 8.77
N GLY A 152 -11.82 -12.06 9.85
CA GLY A 152 -11.78 -10.77 10.56
C GLY A 152 -10.42 -10.53 11.20
N TRP A 153 -10.33 -9.48 12.00
CA TRP A 153 -9.09 -9.06 12.65
C TRP A 153 -8.34 -10.17 13.38
N LYS A 154 -7.03 -10.23 13.14
CA LYS A 154 -6.07 -10.98 13.96
C LYS A 154 -5.13 -9.99 14.62
N LEU A 155 -5.21 -9.88 15.93
CA LEU A 155 -4.39 -8.97 16.72
C LEU A 155 -3.31 -9.76 17.44
N PHE A 156 -2.09 -9.22 17.40
CA PHE A 156 -0.91 -9.77 18.04
C PHE A 156 -0.31 -8.70 18.94
N ASN A 157 -0.11 -9.06 20.20
CA ASN A 157 0.48 -8.18 21.18
C ASN A 157 1.99 -8.02 20.93
N THR A 158 2.50 -6.80 20.92
CA THR A 158 3.94 -6.51 20.70
C THR A 158 4.74 -6.31 21.99
N LEU A 159 4.17 -6.70 23.15
CA LEU A 159 4.65 -6.45 24.52
C LEU A 159 4.38 -5.02 25.05
N ASP A 160 3.91 -4.11 24.18
CA ASP A 160 3.47 -2.76 24.54
C ASP A 160 1.95 -2.66 24.43
N SER A 161 1.31 -2.18 25.49
CA SER A 161 -0.15 -1.99 25.55
C SER A 161 -0.67 -0.83 24.70
N LYS A 162 0.21 -0.14 23.96
CA LYS A 162 -0.14 0.91 23.00
C LYS A 162 0.17 0.52 21.56
N PHE A 163 0.75 -0.66 21.33
CA PHE A 163 1.28 -1.04 20.04
C PHE A 163 0.93 -2.49 19.72
N TRP A 164 0.22 -2.70 18.62
CA TRP A 164 -0.20 -4.02 18.17
C TRP A 164 0.22 -4.24 16.75
N MET A 165 0.49 -5.49 16.46
CA MET A 165 0.58 -5.98 15.11
C MET A 165 -0.79 -6.57 14.77
N ALA A 166 -1.31 -6.23 13.61
CA ALA A 166 -2.63 -6.65 13.17
C ALA A 166 -2.58 -7.21 11.76
N TYR A 167 -3.45 -8.18 11.51
CA TYR A 167 -3.72 -8.68 10.18
C TYR A 167 -5.22 -8.59 9.89
N TYR A 168 -5.55 -7.97 8.76
CA TYR A 168 -6.93 -7.77 8.31
C TYR A 168 -7.01 -7.83 6.79
N LYS A 169 -7.93 -8.66 6.28
CA LYS A 169 -8.01 -9.04 4.85
C LYS A 169 -6.67 -9.60 4.38
N LYS A 170 -5.87 -8.78 3.68
CA LYS A 170 -4.54 -9.11 3.14
C LYS A 170 -3.41 -8.23 3.70
N TYR A 171 -3.75 -7.30 4.57
CA TYR A 171 -2.83 -6.29 5.05
C TYR A 171 -2.30 -6.67 6.41
N PHE A 172 -0.97 -6.63 6.51
CA PHE A 172 -0.28 -6.64 7.78
C PHE A 172 0.00 -5.19 8.18
N ILE A 173 -0.53 -4.75 9.32
CA ILE A 173 -0.45 -3.36 9.75
C ILE A 173 -0.11 -3.27 11.23
N TYR A 174 0.63 -2.23 11.60
CA TYR A 174 0.78 -1.87 13.00
C TYR A 174 -0.31 -0.90 13.44
N LEU A 175 -0.95 -1.17 14.57
CA LEU A 175 -1.90 -0.28 15.20
C LEU A 175 -1.22 0.33 16.42
N SER A 176 -1.32 1.64 16.60
CA SER A 176 -0.75 2.31 17.76
C SER A 176 -1.65 3.41 18.28
N SER A 177 -1.48 3.74 19.55
CA SER A 177 -2.17 4.88 20.17
C SER A 177 -1.23 5.67 21.07
N ARG A 178 -1.51 6.97 21.20
CA ARG A 178 -0.75 7.86 22.10
C ARG A 178 -0.82 7.40 23.57
N SER A 179 -1.98 6.93 24.02
CA SER A 179 -2.20 6.46 25.40
C SER A 179 -2.72 5.01 25.43
N SER A 180 -2.38 4.26 26.48
CA SER A 180 -2.65 2.82 26.60
C SER A 180 -4.06 2.50 27.07
N LEU A 181 -4.90 3.52 27.21
CA LEU A 181 -6.26 3.42 27.71
C LEU A 181 -7.31 3.78 26.65
N THR A 182 -6.86 4.34 25.53
CA THR A 182 -7.70 4.71 24.39
C THR A 182 -7.17 3.97 23.18
N PHE A 183 -8.05 3.19 22.56
CA PHE A 183 -7.69 2.36 21.42
C PHE A 183 -8.41 2.88 20.18
N CYS A 184 -7.77 2.71 19.03
CA CYS A 184 -8.44 2.88 17.77
C CYS A 184 -9.61 1.91 17.67
N GLU A 185 -10.81 2.41 17.38
CA GLU A 185 -11.92 1.54 17.01
C GLU A 185 -11.58 0.85 15.69
N LEU A 186 -11.58 -0.48 15.68
CA LEU A 186 -11.21 -1.26 14.50
C LEU A 186 -12.09 -0.93 13.29
N GLN A 187 -13.37 -0.62 13.51
CA GLN A 187 -14.30 -0.19 12.47
C GLN A 187 -13.82 1.05 11.71
N PHE A 188 -13.13 1.97 12.38
CA PHE A 188 -12.53 3.12 11.72
C PHE A 188 -11.38 2.70 10.80
N VAL A 189 -10.52 1.78 11.27
CA VAL A 189 -9.44 1.21 10.46
C VAL A 189 -10.00 0.46 9.25
N GLU A 190 -11.12 -0.24 9.40
CA GLU A 190 -11.80 -0.91 8.28
C GLU A 190 -12.18 0.11 7.20
N LYS A 191 -12.75 1.26 7.58
CA LYS A 191 -13.07 2.36 6.64
C LYS A 191 -11.83 2.95 5.97
N LEU A 192 -10.74 3.16 6.72
CA LEU A 192 -9.46 3.58 6.14
C LEU A 192 -8.97 2.58 5.09
N ILE A 193 -9.06 1.29 5.39
CA ILE A 193 -8.69 0.21 4.48
C ILE A 193 -9.61 0.19 3.25
N GLU A 194 -10.91 0.46 3.39
CA GLU A 194 -11.83 0.59 2.26
C GLU A 194 -11.45 1.75 1.34
N VAL A 195 -11.03 2.91 1.87
CA VAL A 195 -10.53 4.03 1.06
C VAL A 195 -9.28 3.63 0.29
N ILE A 196 -8.34 2.92 0.93
CA ILE A 196 -7.11 2.44 0.29
C ILE A 196 -7.41 1.36 -0.76
N GLU A 197 -8.33 0.44 -0.46
CA GLU A 197 -8.79 -0.58 -1.42
C GLU A 197 -9.53 0.04 -2.58
N ALA A 198 -10.31 1.11 -2.36
CA ALA A 198 -10.95 1.86 -3.42
C ALA A 198 -9.90 2.51 -4.33
N PHE A 199 -8.83 3.10 -3.77
CA PHE A 199 -7.70 3.62 -4.55
C PHE A 199 -7.02 2.53 -5.38
N ASN A 200 -6.71 1.38 -4.77
CA ASN A 200 -6.11 0.23 -5.45
C ASN A 200 -7.05 -0.43 -6.48
N GLY A 201 -8.35 -0.35 -6.22
CA GLY A 201 -9.42 -1.02 -6.95
C GLY A 201 -10.13 -0.14 -7.97
N ILE A 202 -9.68 1.11 -8.20
CA ILE A 202 -10.24 2.02 -9.19
C ILE A 202 -10.43 1.28 -10.51
N ASP A 203 -11.69 1.04 -10.86
CA ASP A 203 -12.10 0.46 -12.14
C ASP A 203 -11.81 1.49 -13.24
N LYS A 204 -10.96 1.08 -14.17
CA LYS A 204 -10.20 1.91 -15.13
C LYS A 204 -11.05 2.60 -16.20
N LYS A 205 -12.37 2.69 -15.99
CA LYS A 205 -13.35 3.24 -16.93
C LYS A 205 -14.36 4.21 -16.33
N LYS A 206 -14.32 4.51 -15.03
CA LYS A 206 -15.39 5.31 -14.38
C LYS A 206 -14.96 6.57 -13.62
N LEU A 207 -13.69 6.92 -13.60
CA LEU A 207 -13.25 8.23 -13.12
C LEU A 207 -12.84 9.10 -14.31
N ILE A 208 -13.75 9.99 -14.70
CA ILE A 208 -13.52 10.99 -15.74
C ILE A 208 -12.41 11.91 -15.24
N GLY A 209 -11.23 11.88 -15.89
CA GLY A 209 -10.08 12.72 -15.56
C GLY A 209 -8.82 12.00 -15.06
N LEU A 210 -8.87 10.68 -14.80
CA LEU A 210 -7.73 9.87 -14.36
C LEU A 210 -7.42 8.72 -15.33
N GLU A 211 -7.31 9.01 -16.63
CA GLU A 211 -7.22 8.01 -17.70
C GLU A 211 -5.88 7.26 -17.85
N ARG A 212 -4.99 7.24 -16.84
CA ARG A 212 -3.61 6.69 -17.01
C ARG A 212 -3.24 5.46 -16.17
N TRP A 213 -4.16 4.89 -15.41
CA TRP A 213 -3.84 3.84 -14.46
C TRP A 213 -4.20 2.46 -15.01
N THR A 214 -3.24 1.77 -15.64
CA THR A 214 -3.54 0.46 -16.24
C THR A 214 -2.64 -0.71 -15.83
N ASN A 215 -1.65 -0.59 -14.95
CA ASN A 215 -0.80 -1.74 -14.61
C ASN A 215 -1.20 -2.49 -13.33
N LYS A 216 -1.12 -3.83 -13.35
CA LYS A 216 -1.35 -4.72 -12.20
C LYS A 216 -0.13 -4.79 -11.25
N ARG A 217 0.73 -3.78 -11.24
CA ARG A 217 2.07 -3.82 -10.60
C ARG A 217 2.34 -2.57 -9.77
N GLU A 218 1.32 -1.86 -9.31
CA GLU A 218 1.48 -0.77 -8.37
C GLU A 218 0.44 -0.91 -7.28
N TYR A 219 0.83 -0.69 -6.04
CA TYR A 219 -0.01 -0.96 -4.87
C TYR A 219 0.18 0.13 -3.83
N LEU A 220 -0.92 0.65 -3.33
CA LEU A 220 -0.92 1.44 -2.10
C LEU A 220 -1.14 0.47 -0.93
N VAL A 221 -0.16 0.36 -0.05
CA VAL A 221 -0.15 -0.64 1.03
C VAL A 221 -0.12 0.07 2.37
N PRO A 222 -1.11 -0.14 3.25
CA PRO A 222 -1.04 0.38 4.61
C PRO A 222 0.04 -0.37 5.40
N ARG A 223 0.79 0.39 6.19
CA ARG A 223 1.86 -0.11 7.06
C ARG A 223 1.53 0.06 8.53
N ALA A 224 0.95 1.20 8.89
CA ALA A 224 0.54 1.47 10.25
C ALA A 224 -0.59 2.50 10.34
N VAL A 225 -1.29 2.48 11.47
CA VAL A 225 -2.28 3.49 11.86
C VAL A 225 -1.99 3.88 13.30
N HIS A 226 -1.67 5.16 13.51
CA HIS A 226 -1.50 5.75 14.83
C HIS A 226 -2.71 6.60 15.18
N TYR A 227 -3.24 6.43 16.39
CA TYR A 227 -4.32 7.25 16.93
C TYR A 227 -3.82 8.20 18.03
N ASP A 228 -3.86 9.50 17.73
CA ASP A 228 -3.68 10.56 18.73
C ASP A 228 -5.04 10.90 19.35
N ASP A 229 -5.34 10.20 20.45
CA ASP A 229 -6.56 10.36 21.23
C ASP A 229 -6.75 11.76 21.81
N LYS A 230 -5.65 12.50 22.04
CA LYS A 230 -5.70 13.85 22.59
C LYS A 230 -6.25 14.86 21.57
N ASN A 231 -5.87 14.69 20.31
CA ASN A 231 -6.24 15.60 19.23
C ASN A 231 -7.34 15.03 18.33
N THR A 232 -7.73 13.76 18.54
CA THR A 232 -8.66 13.01 17.71
C THR A 232 -8.17 12.99 16.26
N ILE A 233 -6.90 12.61 16.07
CA ILE A 233 -6.23 12.55 14.77
C ILE A 233 -5.70 11.14 14.53
N PHE A 234 -5.94 10.61 13.34
CA PHE A 234 -5.25 9.44 12.84
C PHE A 234 -4.07 9.84 11.99
N THR A 235 -2.93 9.16 12.15
CA THR A 235 -1.84 9.19 11.17
C THR A 235 -1.75 7.82 10.52
N VAL A 236 -1.91 7.78 9.20
CA VAL A 236 -1.99 6.56 8.40
C VAL A 236 -0.76 6.49 7.52
N PHE A 237 0.08 5.48 7.78
CA PHE A 237 1.33 5.25 7.09
C PHE A 237 1.10 4.33 5.91
N LEU A 238 1.33 4.82 4.70
CA LEU A 238 1.14 4.10 3.44
C LEU A 238 2.44 4.04 2.63
N ASP A 239 2.65 2.93 1.93
CA ASP A 239 3.66 2.84 0.88
C ASP A 239 2.97 2.69 -0.47
N TYR A 240 3.32 3.55 -1.41
CA TYR A 240 3.00 3.36 -2.80
C TYR A 240 4.16 2.62 -3.48
N MET A 241 3.94 1.33 -3.71
CA MET A 241 4.92 0.41 -4.29
C MET A 241 4.82 0.43 -5.81
N PHE A 242 5.95 0.56 -6.51
CA PHE A 242 6.04 0.51 -7.97
C PHE A 242 7.26 -0.30 -8.43
N PHE A 243 7.27 -0.71 -9.71
CA PHE A 243 8.28 -1.64 -10.21
C PHE A 243 9.65 -0.99 -10.33
N ARG A 244 10.70 -1.74 -9.96
CA ARG A 244 12.08 -1.30 -10.05
C ARG A 244 12.49 -0.93 -11.48
N GLY A 245 13.04 0.26 -11.65
CA GLY A 245 13.44 0.86 -12.92
C GLY A 245 12.29 1.57 -13.65
N GLU A 246 11.06 1.53 -13.14
CA GLU A 246 9.93 2.31 -13.66
C GLU A 246 9.75 3.61 -12.85
N LYS A 247 9.15 4.63 -13.47
CA LYS A 247 8.70 5.82 -12.73
C LYS A 247 7.32 5.53 -12.12
N PRO A 248 7.02 6.03 -10.91
CA PRO A 248 5.69 5.91 -10.33
C PRO A 248 4.66 6.54 -11.28
N LYS A 249 3.58 5.82 -11.58
CA LYS A 249 2.50 6.39 -12.41
C LYS A 249 1.69 7.42 -11.64
N ALA A 250 1.54 7.20 -10.34
CA ALA A 250 1.01 8.17 -9.42
C ALA A 250 1.95 9.35 -9.27
N ARG A 251 1.45 10.55 -9.50
CA ARG A 251 2.12 11.77 -9.07
C ARG A 251 1.66 12.11 -7.68
N VAL A 252 2.48 12.88 -6.99
CA VAL A 252 2.21 13.41 -5.66
C VAL A 252 0.83 14.13 -5.60
N VAL A 253 0.49 14.91 -6.63
CA VAL A 253 -0.80 15.60 -6.74
C VAL A 253 -2.00 14.66 -6.84
N ASP A 254 -1.82 13.46 -7.39
CA ASP A 254 -2.92 12.51 -7.54
C ASP A 254 -3.36 11.97 -6.17
N PHE A 255 -2.42 11.83 -5.22
CA PHE A 255 -2.71 11.50 -3.82
C PHE A 255 -3.39 12.66 -3.10
N ASP A 256 -2.89 13.88 -3.29
CA ASP A 256 -3.49 15.08 -2.70
C ASP A 256 -4.96 15.21 -3.15
N ILE A 257 -5.23 15.12 -4.45
CA ILE A 257 -6.59 15.13 -4.98
C ILE A 257 -7.43 14.01 -4.36
N TYR A 258 -6.96 12.76 -4.37
CA TYR A 258 -7.77 11.63 -3.91
C TYR A 258 -8.05 11.66 -2.40
N PHE A 259 -7.03 11.93 -1.59
CA PHE A 259 -7.13 11.91 -0.14
C PHE A 259 -7.68 13.22 0.45
N ASN A 260 -7.48 14.37 -0.22
CA ASN A 260 -8.05 15.65 0.20
C ASN A 260 -9.50 15.85 -0.26
N GLN A 261 -9.92 15.32 -1.42
CA GLN A 261 -11.33 15.39 -1.84
C GLN A 261 -12.26 14.62 -0.90
N ASN A 262 -11.74 13.59 -0.20
CA ASN A 262 -12.43 12.89 0.88
C ASN A 262 -12.28 13.63 2.24
N ASN A 263 -11.91 14.91 2.21
CA ASN A 263 -12.03 15.91 3.26
C ASN A 263 -11.24 15.70 4.55
N TRP A 264 -10.17 14.89 4.55
CA TRP A 264 -9.34 14.62 5.75
C TRP A 264 -10.16 14.13 6.93
N ASN A 265 -11.41 13.73 6.71
CA ASN A 265 -12.41 13.64 7.74
C ASN A 265 -13.29 12.43 7.43
N ILE A 266 -13.02 11.35 8.15
CA ILE A 266 -13.84 10.14 8.11
C ILE A 266 -14.64 10.16 9.40
N ASP A 267 -15.97 10.17 9.30
CA ASP A 267 -16.91 10.20 10.44
C ASP A 267 -16.65 11.29 11.51
N GLY A 268 -16.16 12.47 11.13
CA GLY A 268 -15.84 13.55 12.06
C GLY A 268 -14.40 13.55 12.59
N VAL A 269 -13.58 12.57 12.20
CA VAL A 269 -12.21 12.41 12.71
C VAL A 269 -11.17 12.80 11.66
N ARG A 270 -10.18 13.61 12.08
CA ARG A 270 -9.12 14.06 11.18
C ARG A 270 -8.15 12.92 10.85
N VAL A 271 -7.79 12.78 9.58
CA VAL A 271 -6.80 11.82 9.09
C VAL A 271 -5.63 12.56 8.46
N ASN A 272 -4.43 12.18 8.87
CA ASN A 272 -3.16 12.58 8.27
C ASN A 272 -2.60 11.39 7.47
N TRP A 273 -2.27 11.61 6.20
CA TRP A 273 -1.81 10.57 5.30
C TRP A 273 -0.31 10.69 5.09
N ASP A 274 0.45 9.75 5.63
CA ASP A 274 1.90 9.67 5.48
C ASP A 274 2.25 8.66 4.39
N ILE A 275 2.48 9.14 3.17
CA ILE A 275 2.66 8.31 1.98
C ILE A 275 4.13 8.33 1.56
N CYS A 276 4.74 7.17 1.33
CA CYS A 276 6.10 7.06 0.80
C CYS A 276 6.10 6.32 -0.55
N PHE A 277 7.01 6.71 -1.44
CA PHE A 277 7.30 5.96 -2.66
C PHE A 277 8.30 4.85 -2.37
N LEU A 278 7.96 3.62 -2.77
CA LEU A 278 8.78 2.44 -2.56
C LEU A 278 8.99 1.68 -3.88
N GLU A 279 10.24 1.61 -4.32
CA GLU A 279 10.62 0.92 -5.54
C GLU A 279 10.93 -0.55 -5.26
N GLU A 280 10.23 -1.48 -5.92
CA GLU A 280 10.38 -2.92 -5.66
C GLU A 280 10.41 -3.81 -6.90
N ASN A 281 11.07 -4.96 -6.77
CA ASN A 281 11.09 -5.97 -7.83
C ASN A 281 10.06 -7.08 -7.58
N PHE A 282 8.84 -6.91 -8.11
CA PHE A 282 7.75 -7.88 -7.98
C PHE A 282 8.01 -9.23 -8.65
N ALA A 283 9.03 -9.33 -9.50
CA ALA A 283 9.42 -10.59 -10.15
C ALA A 283 10.47 -11.37 -9.35
N SER A 284 10.92 -10.84 -8.21
CA SER A 284 11.84 -11.55 -7.31
C SER A 284 11.12 -12.67 -6.58
N ASP A 285 11.72 -13.86 -6.51
CA ASP A 285 11.22 -14.97 -5.69
C ASP A 285 11.24 -14.64 -4.18
N HIS A 286 11.96 -13.57 -3.79
CA HIS A 286 11.97 -13.06 -2.41
C HIS A 286 10.92 -11.96 -2.17
N PHE A 287 10.16 -11.56 -3.20
CA PHE A 287 9.17 -10.52 -3.06
C PHE A 287 8.00 -10.98 -2.20
N ASN A 288 7.72 -10.22 -1.15
CA ASN A 288 6.51 -10.35 -0.35
C ASN A 288 5.97 -8.95 -0.05
N ILE A 289 4.70 -8.68 -0.30
CA ILE A 289 4.07 -7.36 -0.09
C ILE A 289 4.11 -6.91 1.38
N ASN A 290 4.17 -7.88 2.30
CA ASN A 290 4.23 -7.69 3.75
C ASN A 290 5.61 -8.08 4.30
N HIS A 291 6.68 -8.00 3.50
CA HIS A 291 8.03 -8.33 3.96
C HIS A 291 8.44 -7.45 5.16
N LYS A 292 9.08 -8.06 6.17
CA LYS A 292 9.44 -7.43 7.45
C LYS A 292 10.31 -6.17 7.29
N ASP A 293 11.11 -6.11 6.24
CA ASP A 293 12.08 -5.02 6.03
C ASP A 293 11.39 -3.69 5.72
N TYR A 294 10.17 -3.70 5.17
CA TYR A 294 9.37 -2.49 4.96
C TYR A 294 8.94 -1.82 6.26
N TYR A 295 8.95 -2.56 7.36
CA TYR A 295 8.49 -2.11 8.66
C TYR A 295 9.68 -1.67 9.53
N LYS A 296 10.77 -2.44 9.52
CA LYS A 296 11.88 -2.34 10.48
C LYS A 296 12.43 -0.92 10.69
N ASN A 297 12.59 -0.15 9.61
CA ASN A 297 13.21 1.17 9.66
C ASN A 297 12.27 2.27 10.20
N TYR A 298 10.96 2.00 10.29
CA TYR A 298 9.94 3.01 10.62
C TYR A 298 9.17 2.67 11.89
N MET A 299 9.62 1.70 12.68
CA MET A 299 8.92 1.29 13.91
C MET A 299 8.68 2.44 14.88
N ASP A 300 9.67 3.31 15.06
CA ASP A 300 9.53 4.42 16.00
C ASP A 300 8.48 5.43 15.51
N HIS A 301 8.46 5.73 14.21
CA HIS A 301 7.42 6.54 13.57
C HIS A 301 6.03 5.93 13.78
N PHE A 302 5.88 4.63 13.55
CA PHE A 302 4.61 3.93 13.72
C PHE A 302 4.12 3.93 15.16
N LYS A 303 5.03 3.87 16.13
CA LYS A 303 4.68 3.92 17.56
C LYS A 303 4.22 5.30 18.00
N ILE A 304 4.93 6.34 17.57
CA ILE A 304 4.71 7.71 18.08
C ILE A 304 3.82 8.57 17.18
N GLY A 305 3.50 8.10 15.97
CA GLY A 305 2.65 8.81 15.03
C GLY A 305 3.34 9.96 14.30
N TYR A 306 4.67 9.99 14.24
CA TYR A 306 5.41 11.00 13.50
C TYR A 306 5.58 10.59 12.04
N GLU A 307 5.33 11.53 11.14
CA GLU A 307 5.52 11.36 9.70
C GLU A 307 6.95 10.91 9.37
N ARG A 308 7.09 10.18 8.26
CA ARG A 308 8.40 9.73 7.79
C ARG A 308 9.09 10.84 7.02
N GLU A 309 10.41 10.89 7.10
CA GLU A 309 11.22 11.92 6.43
C GLU A 309 11.01 11.95 4.91
N ASN A 310 10.78 10.78 4.31
CA ASN A 310 10.57 10.61 2.87
C ASN A 310 9.09 10.69 2.46
N SER A 311 8.22 11.18 3.35
CA SER A 311 6.80 11.32 3.07
C SER A 311 6.58 12.33 1.94
N ILE A 312 5.88 11.92 0.89
CA ILE A 312 5.61 12.79 -0.27
C ILE A 312 4.72 13.97 0.12
N MET A 313 3.93 13.87 1.18
CA MET A 313 3.12 14.99 1.64
C MET A 313 3.99 16.11 2.23
N ASN A 314 5.14 15.78 2.84
CA ASN A 314 6.09 16.77 3.33
C ASN A 314 6.86 17.49 2.20
N SER A 315 7.08 16.84 1.05
CA SER A 315 7.72 17.51 -0.08
C SER A 315 6.81 18.53 -0.75
N ILE A 316 5.48 18.30 -0.78
CA ILE A 316 4.51 19.28 -1.29
C ILE A 316 4.58 20.58 -0.50
N PHE A 317 4.50 20.50 0.83
CA PHE A 317 4.55 21.69 1.68
C PHE A 317 5.87 22.44 1.53
N ASN A 318 6.99 21.73 1.42
CA ASN A 318 8.30 22.37 1.20
C ASN A 318 8.46 22.97 -0.20
N ASP A 319 7.88 22.37 -1.24
CA ASP A 319 7.89 22.93 -2.60
C ASP A 319 7.00 24.18 -2.66
N TYR A 320 5.81 24.19 -2.04
CA TYR A 320 5.00 25.40 -1.93
C TYR A 320 5.69 26.51 -1.15
N ASP A 321 6.37 26.17 -0.05
CA ASP A 321 7.11 27.11 0.77
C ASP A 321 8.39 27.62 0.06
N PHE A 322 9.01 26.77 -0.79
CA PHE A 322 10.09 27.14 -1.71
C PHE A 322 9.58 28.09 -2.80
N PHE A 323 8.42 27.83 -3.41
CA PHE A 323 7.82 28.73 -4.40
C PHE A 323 7.39 30.06 -3.76
N GLU A 324 6.83 30.04 -2.55
CA GLU A 324 6.48 31.27 -1.83
C GLU A 324 7.74 32.07 -1.43
N LYS A 325 8.81 31.40 -1.00
CA LYS A 325 10.13 32.02 -0.77
C LYS A 325 10.82 32.48 -2.04
N ALA A 326 10.70 31.77 -3.16
CA ALA A 326 11.24 32.17 -4.46
C ALA A 326 10.50 33.40 -4.98
N ILE A 327 9.17 33.42 -4.90
CA ILE A 327 8.35 34.59 -5.26
C ILE A 327 8.68 35.80 -4.38
N ILE A 328 9.03 35.60 -3.10
CA ILE A 328 9.36 36.67 -2.16
C ILE A 328 10.84 37.13 -2.26
N ASN A 329 11.78 36.25 -2.62
CA ASN A 329 13.22 36.54 -2.61
C ASN A 329 13.85 36.84 -3.97
N TYR A 330 13.11 36.80 -5.09
CA TYR A 330 13.68 37.13 -6.41
C TYR A 330 13.83 38.65 -6.60
N GLU A 331 14.87 39.21 -5.98
CA GLU A 331 15.70 40.23 -6.63
C GLU A 331 16.71 39.51 -7.54
N LEU A 332 16.46 39.53 -8.86
CA LEU A 332 17.40 39.45 -10.00
C LEU A 332 18.43 38.28 -10.13
N GLN A 333 18.58 37.82 -11.39
CA GLN A 333 19.73 37.12 -12.01
C GLN A 333 19.81 35.58 -11.89
N ASP A 334 19.11 34.86 -12.78
CA ASP A 334 19.72 33.88 -13.70
C ASP A 334 18.66 33.11 -14.54
N CYS A 335 18.85 33.07 -15.87
CA CYS A 335 17.92 32.45 -16.82
C CYS A 335 17.83 30.92 -16.76
N ILE A 336 18.63 30.26 -15.91
CA ILE A 336 18.67 28.79 -15.80
C ILE A 336 17.51 28.24 -14.95
N GLU A 337 16.88 29.07 -14.11
CA GLU A 337 15.70 28.68 -13.33
C GLU A 337 14.37 29.03 -14.01
N TYR A 338 14.40 29.74 -15.14
CA TYR A 338 13.19 30.12 -15.87
C TYR A 338 12.39 28.90 -16.35
N ASP A 339 13.05 27.86 -16.88
CA ASP A 339 12.35 26.65 -17.32
C ASP A 339 11.73 25.87 -16.15
N LYS A 340 12.34 25.89 -14.97
CA LYS A 340 11.78 25.29 -13.75
C LYS A 340 10.61 26.11 -13.22
N PHE A 341 10.72 27.44 -13.29
CA PHE A 341 9.64 28.36 -12.95
C PHE A 341 8.44 28.18 -13.90
N ILE A 342 8.67 28.05 -15.21
CA ILE A 342 7.63 27.77 -16.22
C ILE A 342 7.00 26.40 -15.99
N GLN A 343 7.78 25.35 -15.72
CA GLN A 343 7.23 24.03 -15.35
C GLN A 343 6.40 24.09 -14.06
N GLY A 344 6.81 24.90 -13.09
CA GLY A 344 6.05 25.18 -11.87
C GLY A 344 4.73 25.92 -12.15
N LEU A 345 4.75 26.89 -13.07
CA LEU A 345 3.54 27.60 -13.50
C LEU A 345 2.58 26.69 -14.27
N ASP A 346 3.07 25.86 -15.19
CA ASP A 346 2.25 24.87 -15.91
C ASP A 346 1.61 23.85 -14.95
N TYR A 347 2.36 23.46 -13.90
CA TYR A 347 1.89 22.61 -12.81
C TYR A 347 0.77 23.28 -12.00
N ILE A 348 0.96 24.55 -11.62
CA ILE A 348 -0.03 25.34 -10.88
C ILE A 348 -1.28 25.62 -11.73
N GLU A 349 -1.11 25.96 -13.02
CA GLU A 349 -2.21 26.20 -13.96
C GLU A 349 -3.09 24.97 -14.12
N GLY A 350 -2.47 23.81 -14.33
CA GLY A 350 -3.19 22.54 -14.43
C GLY A 350 -3.99 22.19 -13.16
N ASN A 351 -3.41 22.43 -11.99
CA ASN A 351 -4.01 22.09 -10.70
C ASN A 351 -5.15 23.06 -10.33
N ILE A 352 -4.94 24.37 -10.51
CA ILE A 352 -5.96 25.39 -10.19
C ILE A 352 -7.15 25.30 -11.14
N ILE A 353 -6.91 25.12 -12.45
CA ILE A 353 -8.01 25.00 -13.43
C ILE A 353 -8.80 23.72 -13.19
N SER A 354 -8.13 22.61 -12.87
CA SER A 354 -8.79 21.34 -12.52
C SER A 354 -9.62 21.49 -11.24
N TYR A 355 -9.07 22.10 -10.19
CA TYR A 355 -9.77 22.36 -8.95
C TYR A 355 -11.02 23.25 -9.14
N LEU A 356 -10.88 24.38 -9.84
CA LEU A 356 -11.98 25.32 -10.04
C LEU A 356 -13.11 24.74 -10.91
N LYS A 357 -12.79 23.94 -11.95
CA LYS A 357 -13.81 23.24 -12.75
C LYS A 357 -14.69 22.29 -11.93
N ASN A 358 -14.17 21.79 -10.81
CA ASN A 358 -14.86 20.85 -9.92
C ASN A 358 -15.62 21.54 -8.77
N THR A 359 -15.58 22.88 -8.69
CA THR A 359 -16.31 23.66 -7.67
C THR A 359 -17.56 24.30 -8.25
N GLU A 360 -18.64 24.33 -7.47
CA GLU A 360 -19.90 24.94 -7.88
C GLU A 360 -19.71 26.45 -8.15
N GLY A 361 -19.99 26.88 -9.39
CA GLY A 361 -19.74 28.26 -9.84
C GLY A 361 -18.31 28.55 -10.33
N GLY A 362 -17.37 27.60 -10.21
CA GLY A 362 -15.98 27.80 -10.60
C GLY A 362 -15.76 28.02 -12.10
N SER A 363 -16.56 27.39 -12.97
CA SER A 363 -16.52 27.65 -14.43
C SER A 363 -16.92 29.08 -14.78
N SER A 364 -17.92 29.64 -14.10
CA SER A 364 -18.35 31.04 -14.28
C SER A 364 -17.30 32.03 -13.76
N LEU A 365 -16.61 31.69 -12.65
CA LEU A 365 -15.50 32.47 -12.14
C LEU A 365 -14.30 32.46 -13.09
N ILE A 366 -13.94 31.30 -13.65
CA ILE A 366 -12.89 31.17 -14.69
C ILE A 366 -13.24 32.07 -15.88
N GLU A 367 -14.48 31.98 -16.38
CA GLU A 367 -14.92 32.76 -17.54
C GLU A 367 -14.95 34.27 -17.26
N THR A 368 -15.38 34.67 -16.07
CA THR A 368 -15.38 36.08 -15.62
C THR A 368 -13.97 36.64 -15.53
N VAL A 369 -13.03 35.89 -14.92
CA VAL A 369 -11.62 36.29 -14.82
C VAL A 369 -10.98 36.37 -16.21
N LEU A 370 -11.21 35.37 -17.07
CA LEU A 370 -10.71 35.38 -18.45
C LEU A 370 -11.25 36.58 -19.25
N ASN A 371 -12.51 36.95 -19.03
CA ASN A 371 -13.13 38.10 -19.70
C ASN A 371 -12.63 39.44 -19.13
N GLU A 372 -12.49 39.59 -17.82
CA GLU A 372 -11.94 40.81 -17.20
C GLU A 372 -10.46 41.04 -17.55
N CYS A 373 -9.66 39.98 -17.64
CA CYS A 373 -8.27 40.05 -18.10
C CYS A 373 -8.18 40.49 -19.57
N LYS A 374 -9.11 40.06 -20.43
CA LYS A 374 -9.19 40.49 -21.84
C LYS A 374 -9.65 41.94 -21.99
N VAL A 375 -10.49 42.45 -21.09
CA VAL A 375 -11.11 43.79 -21.21
C VAL A 375 -10.20 44.90 -20.67
N LYS A 376 -9.30 44.62 -19.71
CA LYS A 376 -8.49 45.66 -19.06
C LYS A 376 -7.13 45.95 -19.70
N HIS A 377 -6.59 45.07 -20.54
CA HIS A 377 -5.27 45.30 -21.12
C HIS A 377 -5.17 44.78 -22.56
N ASP A 378 -4.92 45.73 -23.48
CA ASP A 378 -4.51 45.48 -24.85
C ASP A 378 -3.02 45.09 -24.83
N PHE A 379 -2.74 43.86 -24.39
CA PHE A 379 -1.41 43.28 -24.64
C PHE A 379 -1.38 42.92 -26.12
N GLU A 380 -0.49 43.53 -26.88
CA GLU A 380 -0.23 43.08 -28.25
C GLU A 380 0.14 41.59 -28.24
N LYS A 381 -0.18 40.89 -29.34
CA LYS A 381 -0.17 39.43 -29.52
C LYS A 381 1.13 38.70 -29.12
N GLU A 382 2.21 39.41 -28.77
CA GLU A 382 3.53 38.83 -28.59
C GLU A 382 3.87 38.32 -27.20
N ASP A 383 3.04 38.52 -26.16
CA ASP A 383 3.34 37.89 -24.87
C ASP A 383 2.14 37.24 -24.17
N GLN A 384 1.58 36.24 -24.85
CA GLN A 384 0.59 35.31 -24.30
C GLN A 384 1.05 34.65 -22.99
N ARG A 385 2.37 34.54 -22.76
CA ARG A 385 2.93 33.94 -21.53
C ARG A 385 2.80 34.89 -20.35
N LEU A 386 3.10 36.18 -20.52
CA LEU A 386 2.87 37.19 -19.46
C LEU A 386 1.39 37.29 -19.08
N GLN A 387 0.47 37.17 -20.04
CA GLN A 387 -0.97 37.09 -19.75
C GLN A 387 -1.33 35.87 -18.89
N ASN A 388 -0.78 34.70 -19.20
CA ASN A 388 -1.03 33.48 -18.45
C ASN A 388 -0.44 33.55 -17.03
N THR A 389 0.78 34.07 -16.86
CA THR A 389 1.40 34.28 -15.54
C THR A 389 0.56 35.22 -14.68
N TRP A 390 0.03 36.31 -15.25
CA TRP A 390 -0.87 37.22 -14.54
C TRP A 390 -2.16 36.56 -14.10
N GLN A 391 -2.77 35.74 -14.96
CA GLN A 391 -4.00 35.00 -14.65
C GLN A 391 -3.77 34.02 -13.50
N ILE A 392 -2.64 33.32 -13.47
CA ILE A 392 -2.29 32.35 -12.43
C ILE A 392 -2.07 33.04 -11.08
N LEU A 393 -1.30 34.13 -11.04
CA LEU A 393 -1.04 34.88 -9.80
C LEU A 393 -2.32 35.51 -9.23
N TYR A 394 -3.19 35.99 -10.11
CA TYR A 394 -4.49 36.55 -9.72
C TYR A 394 -5.43 35.48 -9.15
N LEU A 395 -5.54 34.32 -9.80
CA LEU A 395 -6.34 33.19 -9.32
C LEU A 395 -5.83 32.65 -7.97
N ASN A 396 -4.52 32.51 -7.79
CA ASN A 396 -3.91 32.09 -6.53
C ASN A 396 -4.20 33.05 -5.38
N SER A 397 -4.17 34.36 -5.66
CA SER A 397 -4.48 35.39 -4.67
C SER A 397 -5.95 35.32 -4.23
N ILE A 398 -6.87 35.06 -5.17
CA ILE A 398 -8.29 34.87 -4.88
C ILE A 398 -8.53 33.62 -4.02
N ILE A 399 -7.85 32.50 -4.33
CA ILE A 399 -7.95 31.24 -3.58
C ILE A 399 -7.47 31.45 -2.12
N LYS A 400 -6.28 32.03 -1.91
CA LYS A 400 -5.76 32.31 -0.56
C LYS A 400 -6.67 33.25 0.25
N LEU A 401 -7.32 34.21 -0.40
CA LEU A 401 -8.28 35.11 0.27
C LEU A 401 -9.59 34.39 0.64
N ARG A 402 -10.01 33.40 -0.15
CA ARG A 402 -11.20 32.57 0.13
C ARG A 402 -10.96 31.57 1.25
N GLU A 403 -9.79 30.90 1.25
CA GLU A 403 -9.36 29.98 2.31
C GLU A 403 -9.24 30.68 3.67
N ARG A 404 -8.83 31.96 3.67
CA ARG A 404 -8.77 32.79 4.88
C ARG A 404 -10.12 33.37 5.31
N GLY A 405 -11.21 33.05 4.61
CA GLY A 405 -12.57 33.52 4.92
C GLY A 405 -12.79 35.02 4.68
N ILE A 406 -11.90 35.68 3.94
CA ILE A 406 -11.95 37.13 3.67
C ILE A 406 -12.93 37.43 2.53
N LEU A 407 -13.08 36.49 1.59
CA LEU A 407 -14.08 36.52 0.53
C LEU A 407 -15.23 35.57 0.86
N SER A 408 -16.43 36.10 1.14
CA SER A 408 -17.66 35.28 1.20
C SER A 408 -18.06 34.83 -0.21
N SER A 409 -18.83 33.75 -0.30
CA SER A 409 -19.26 33.08 -1.55
C SER A 409 -20.07 33.94 -2.55
N SER A 410 -20.35 35.21 -2.26
CA SER A 410 -20.95 36.16 -3.19
C SER A 410 -19.94 37.24 -3.61
N VAL A 411 -19.76 37.40 -4.91
CA VAL A 411 -18.81 38.29 -5.59
C VAL A 411 -19.18 39.78 -5.44
N ASP A 412 -20.22 40.14 -4.67
CA ASP A 412 -20.80 41.48 -4.69
C ASP A 412 -20.33 42.44 -3.59
N HIS A 413 -19.34 42.10 -2.76
CA HIS A 413 -18.90 43.03 -1.72
C HIS A 413 -17.90 44.07 -2.28
N PRO A 414 -18.22 45.39 -2.29
CA PRO A 414 -17.40 46.43 -2.94
C PRO A 414 -15.97 46.52 -2.40
N LYS A 415 -15.76 46.14 -1.13
CA LYS A 415 -14.44 46.11 -0.49
C LYS A 415 -13.51 45.04 -1.08
N GLY A 416 -14.03 43.89 -1.53
CA GLY A 416 -13.24 42.84 -2.18
C GLY A 416 -12.76 43.27 -3.56
N VAL A 417 -13.64 43.90 -4.34
CA VAL A 417 -13.32 44.44 -5.66
C VAL A 417 -12.33 45.61 -5.58
N ILE A 418 -12.43 46.47 -4.56
CA ILE A 418 -11.47 47.56 -4.32
C ILE A 418 -10.11 47.01 -3.89
N ALA A 419 -10.06 46.01 -3.00
CA ALA A 419 -8.81 45.38 -2.58
C ALA A 419 -8.09 44.65 -3.74
N LEU A 420 -8.86 43.93 -4.57
CA LEU A 420 -8.35 43.27 -5.78
C LEU A 420 -7.89 44.28 -6.83
N SER A 421 -8.60 45.41 -6.97
CA SER A 421 -8.22 46.51 -7.87
C SER A 421 -6.94 47.23 -7.42
N GLU A 422 -6.77 47.49 -6.11
CA GLU A 422 -5.54 48.09 -5.58
C GLU A 422 -4.34 47.14 -5.64
N MET A 423 -4.56 45.85 -5.37
CA MET A 423 -3.51 44.83 -5.48
C MET A 423 -3.10 44.63 -6.94
N GLY A 424 -4.06 44.59 -7.86
CA GLY A 424 -3.82 44.60 -9.30
C GLY A 424 -3.03 45.84 -9.74
N LYS A 425 -3.39 47.04 -9.28
CA LYS A 425 -2.64 48.28 -9.57
C LYS A 425 -1.20 48.25 -9.03
N LYS A 426 -0.98 47.72 -7.82
CA LYS A 426 0.37 47.60 -7.23
C LYS A 426 1.23 46.61 -8.01
N MET A 427 0.67 45.48 -8.42
CA MET A 427 1.37 44.49 -9.24
C MET A 427 1.62 45.01 -10.66
N CYS A 428 0.68 45.76 -11.26
CA CYS A 428 0.90 46.42 -12.56
C CYS A 428 2.03 47.45 -12.46
N ASN A 429 2.04 48.32 -11.44
CA ASN A 429 3.13 49.28 -11.25
C ASN A 429 4.49 48.59 -11.03
N TYR A 430 4.50 47.44 -10.33
CA TYR A 430 5.70 46.65 -10.12
C TYR A 430 6.22 46.05 -11.44
N PHE A 431 5.33 45.49 -12.27
CA PHE A 431 5.65 44.97 -13.60
C PHE A 431 6.07 46.06 -14.59
N ASP A 432 5.42 47.23 -14.58
CA ASP A 432 5.78 48.36 -15.42
C ASP A 432 7.17 48.92 -15.03
N THR A 433 7.52 48.84 -13.74
CA THR A 433 8.86 49.18 -13.24
C THR A 433 9.89 48.13 -13.65
N PHE A 434 9.54 46.85 -13.59
CA PHE A 434 10.38 45.72 -14.03
C PHE A 434 10.68 45.78 -15.54
N LEU A 435 9.67 46.03 -16.38
CA LEU A 435 9.81 46.21 -17.84
C LEU A 435 10.65 47.45 -18.21
N ARG A 436 10.57 48.52 -17.42
CA ARG A 436 11.39 49.73 -17.60
C ARG A 436 12.82 49.59 -17.08
N GLN A 437 13.08 48.64 -16.19
CA GLN A 437 14.39 48.49 -15.52
C GLN A 437 15.26 47.34 -16.05
N GLY A 438 14.83 46.52 -17.02
CA GLY A 438 15.77 45.61 -17.67
C GLY A 438 15.22 44.63 -18.70
N CYS A 439 15.19 45.06 -19.97
CA CYS A 439 15.82 44.28 -21.04
C CYS A 439 17.26 44.79 -21.20
N GLN A 440 18.19 44.19 -20.46
CA GLN A 440 19.59 44.02 -20.85
C GLN A 440 20.01 42.59 -20.51
#